data_AF-A0AAV6YBS3-F1
#
_entry.id   AF-A0AAV6YBS3-F1
#
_cell.length_a   1.000
_cell.length_b   1.000
_cell.length_c   1.000
_cell.angle_alpha   90.00
_cell.angle_beta   90.00
_cell.angle_gamma   90.00
#
_symmetry.space_group_name_H-M   'P 1'
#
loop_
_entity.id
_entity.type
_entity.pdbx_description
1 polymer ?
#
loop_
_entity_poly.entity_id
_entity_poly.type
_entity_poly.pdbx_seq_one_letter_code
_entity_poly.pdbx_strand_id
1 'polypeptide(L)'
;MFIIVYLKIHIFFLIYYFQLTCILRLACFSLVPRTGKMVSTNRRPANASSSTTPHLSLSQVGESVPQGSLSPSQPDVNILQTPSSGAVEEAIRNKPSFGGLTQRNWETLCTTLFNDPKYQERCNINKQNRSKMTTNHNQGSRSFVVARHMLSQEPEFEGDEVDRINLHKHTHYIEGKRWITPQSENNHVEMEKRRIDAETRGEAVDVDKIVDDVLGKRLSYIVGLGYGPKPNKSSSGMRILQETLKEKDRECAELREERAALMEEMNAMKSTLAEHTRLFEKLVQSQNLSSPW
;
A
#
# COMPACT_ATOMS: atom_id res chain seq x y z
N MET A 1 -0.25 -11.70 -32.99
CA MET A 1 -1.60 -11.41 -32.46
C MET A 1 -1.73 -11.57 -30.93
N PHE A 2 -1.16 -12.61 -30.32
CA PHE A 2 -1.29 -12.87 -28.87
C PHE A 2 -0.70 -11.80 -27.94
N ILE A 3 0.42 -11.17 -28.30
CA ILE A 3 1.09 -10.15 -27.47
C ILE A 3 0.22 -8.89 -27.31
N ILE A 4 -0.53 -8.51 -28.36
CA ILE A 4 -1.40 -7.33 -28.35
C ILE A 4 -2.64 -7.58 -27.46
N VAL A 5 -3.14 -8.80 -27.43
CA VAL A 5 -4.26 -9.19 -26.55
C VAL A 5 -3.80 -9.19 -25.09
N TYR A 6 -2.60 -9.71 -24.80
CA TYR A 6 -2.03 -9.71 -23.45
C TYR A 6 -1.77 -8.29 -22.92
N LEU A 7 -1.24 -7.40 -23.77
CA LEU A 7 -1.01 -5.99 -23.41
C LEU A 7 -2.33 -5.27 -23.12
N LYS A 8 -3.38 -5.51 -23.93
CA LYS A 8 -4.71 -4.92 -23.71
C LYS A 8 -5.34 -5.39 -22.40
N ILE A 9 -5.22 -6.67 -22.07
CA ILE A 9 -5.73 -7.23 -20.81
C ILE A 9 -4.96 -6.62 -19.61
N HIS A 10 -3.63 -6.54 -19.68
CA HIS A 10 -2.82 -5.98 -18.59
C HIS A 10 -3.07 -4.49 -18.37
N ILE A 11 -3.23 -3.71 -19.44
CA ILE A 11 -3.60 -2.29 -19.37
C ILE A 11 -4.99 -2.12 -18.76
N PHE A 12 -5.94 -3.01 -19.10
CA PHE A 12 -7.28 -3.00 -18.51
C PHE A 12 -7.26 -3.29 -17.00
N PHE A 13 -6.45 -4.24 -16.55
CA PHE A 13 -6.27 -4.54 -15.12
C PHE A 13 -5.59 -3.39 -14.35
N LEU A 14 -4.60 -2.72 -14.95
CA LEU A 14 -3.92 -1.58 -14.33
C LEU A 14 -4.84 -0.35 -14.21
N ILE A 15 -5.68 -0.10 -15.22
CA ILE A 15 -6.69 0.95 -15.17
C ILE A 15 -7.74 0.61 -14.09
N TYR A 16 -8.19 -0.64 -14.01
CA TYR A 16 -9.17 -1.08 -13.01
C TYR A 16 -8.63 -0.96 -11.58
N TYR A 17 -7.37 -1.33 -11.33
CA TYR A 17 -6.71 -1.21 -10.02
C TYR A 17 -6.49 0.25 -9.60
N PHE A 18 -6.11 1.11 -10.56
CA PHE A 18 -5.94 2.54 -10.31
C PHE A 18 -7.28 3.23 -10.02
N GLN A 19 -8.34 2.84 -10.71
CA GLN A 19 -9.69 3.30 -10.39
C GLN A 19 -10.10 2.81 -9.01
N LEU A 20 -9.99 1.51 -8.69
CA LEU A 20 -10.39 0.97 -7.39
C LEU A 20 -9.67 1.63 -6.20
N THR A 21 -8.40 1.98 -6.35
CA THR A 21 -7.63 2.71 -5.33
C THR A 21 -8.02 4.20 -5.22
N CYS A 22 -8.39 4.87 -6.32
CA CYS A 22 -8.97 6.21 -6.30
C CYS A 22 -10.35 6.24 -5.64
N ILE A 23 -11.15 5.18 -5.85
CA ILE A 23 -12.49 5.01 -5.27
C ILE A 23 -12.41 4.83 -3.76
N LEU A 24 -11.52 3.96 -3.29
CA LEU A 24 -11.27 3.75 -1.86
C LEU A 24 -10.74 5.04 -1.20
N ARG A 25 -9.92 5.85 -1.91
CA ARG A 25 -9.48 7.18 -1.45
C ARG A 25 -10.61 8.21 -1.36
N LEU A 26 -11.59 8.17 -2.27
CA LEU A 26 -12.73 9.09 -2.27
C LEU A 26 -13.81 8.67 -1.25
N ALA A 27 -14.09 7.37 -1.13
CA ALA A 27 -15.07 6.85 -0.17
C ALA A 27 -14.63 7.07 1.29
N CYS A 28 -13.32 6.98 1.59
CA CYS A 28 -12.79 7.35 2.91
C CYS A 28 -12.87 8.86 3.21
N PHE A 29 -13.01 9.72 2.20
CA PHE A 29 -13.15 11.17 2.38
C PHE A 29 -14.60 11.64 2.58
N SER A 30 -15.58 10.81 2.22
CA SER A 30 -17.01 11.15 2.29
C SER A 30 -17.70 10.76 3.59
N LEU A 31 -17.04 10.01 4.48
CA LEU A 31 -17.59 9.56 5.78
C LEU A 31 -17.20 10.48 6.95
N VAL A 32 -16.74 11.70 6.69
CA VAL A 32 -16.46 12.71 7.71
C VAL A 32 -17.36 13.93 7.49
N PRO A 33 -18.14 14.39 8.49
CA PRO A 33 -18.90 15.62 8.37
C PRO A 33 -17.94 16.79 8.14
N ARG A 34 -18.02 17.44 6.97
CA ARG A 34 -17.25 18.65 6.67
C ARG A 34 -17.94 19.87 7.30
N THR A 35 -17.54 20.25 8.50
CA THR A 35 -17.63 21.65 8.94
C THR A 35 -16.34 22.35 8.52
N GLY A 36 -16.40 23.12 7.44
CA GLY A 36 -15.27 23.94 7.00
C GLY A 36 -15.23 24.12 5.49
N LYS A 37 -15.49 25.36 5.06
CA LYS A 37 -15.49 25.81 3.67
C LYS A 37 -14.19 25.39 2.95
N MET A 38 -14.30 24.56 1.91
CA MET A 38 -13.26 24.41 0.91
C MET A 38 -13.68 25.12 -0.37
N VAL A 39 -12.95 26.19 -0.67
CA VAL A 39 -12.89 26.81 -1.99
C VAL A 39 -12.34 25.78 -2.97
N SER A 40 -13.14 25.50 -3.99
CA SER A 40 -12.81 24.68 -5.16
C SER A 40 -11.95 25.49 -6.12
N THR A 41 -10.84 24.94 -6.63
CA THR A 41 -10.42 25.26 -8.01
C THR A 41 -9.72 24.07 -8.69
N ASN A 42 -9.91 24.06 -10.00
CA ASN A 42 -9.86 22.97 -10.97
C ASN A 42 -8.47 22.70 -11.58
N ARG A 43 -8.39 21.63 -12.38
CA ARG A 43 -7.30 21.28 -13.32
C ARG A 43 -7.08 22.35 -14.42
N ARG A 44 -5.77 22.57 -14.78
CA ARG A 44 -5.08 23.01 -16.05
C ARG A 44 -5.70 24.18 -16.88
N PRO A 45 -4.99 24.92 -17.80
CA PRO A 45 -3.66 24.74 -18.43
C PRO A 45 -2.78 26.04 -18.52
N ALA A 46 -1.89 26.08 -19.53
CA ALA A 46 -0.69 26.89 -19.80
C ALA A 46 -0.73 28.45 -19.86
N ASN A 47 0.49 28.98 -19.63
CA ASN A 47 1.17 30.19 -20.17
C ASN A 47 0.98 31.62 -19.62
N ALA A 48 2.12 32.34 -19.71
CA ALA A 48 2.39 33.79 -19.69
C ALA A 48 2.76 34.48 -18.37
N SER A 49 4.08 34.65 -18.20
CA SER A 49 4.84 35.84 -17.74
C SER A 49 4.11 37.04 -17.12
N SER A 50 4.52 37.43 -15.91
CA SER A 50 5.07 38.77 -15.60
C SER A 50 5.46 38.89 -14.11
N SER A 51 6.56 39.61 -13.88
CA SER A 51 7.18 40.04 -12.63
C SER A 51 6.24 40.66 -11.59
N THR A 52 6.62 40.56 -10.30
CA THR A 52 6.79 41.70 -9.33
C THR A 52 6.73 41.19 -7.88
N THR A 53 7.87 41.27 -7.19
CA THR A 53 8.05 41.32 -5.72
C THR A 53 7.41 42.61 -5.15
N PRO A 54 7.01 42.73 -3.85
CA PRO A 54 8.01 42.70 -2.77
C PRO A 54 7.56 42.44 -1.31
N HIS A 55 8.60 42.34 -0.48
CA HIS A 55 8.80 42.90 0.87
C HIS A 55 8.23 42.20 2.13
N LEU A 56 9.18 41.66 2.89
CA LEU A 56 9.15 41.33 4.31
C LEU A 56 9.03 42.57 5.19
N SER A 57 8.24 42.50 6.27
CA SER A 57 8.43 43.38 7.43
C SER A 57 8.25 42.60 8.73
N LEU A 58 9.33 42.57 9.48
CA LEU A 58 9.55 42.03 10.81
C LEU A 58 9.08 43.07 11.86
N SER A 59 8.37 42.65 12.91
CA SER A 59 8.33 43.41 14.17
C SER A 59 7.94 42.52 15.35
N GLN A 60 8.49 42.91 16.49
CA GLN A 60 8.85 42.14 17.66
C GLN A 60 7.88 42.34 18.86
N VAL A 61 7.96 41.40 19.81
CA VAL A 61 7.86 41.56 21.28
C VAL A 61 6.48 41.66 21.94
N GLY A 62 6.32 40.85 23.01
CA GLY A 62 5.38 41.10 24.11
C GLY A 62 4.99 39.84 24.89
N GLU A 63 5.74 39.50 25.95
CA GLU A 63 5.38 38.48 26.95
C GLU A 63 4.12 38.85 27.76
N SER A 64 3.32 37.86 28.15
CA SER A 64 2.81 37.71 29.53
C SER A 64 1.99 36.42 29.69
N VAL A 65 2.40 35.61 30.65
CA VAL A 65 1.75 34.37 31.12
C VAL A 65 0.78 34.71 32.26
N PRO A 66 -0.36 34.03 32.35
CA PRO A 66 -0.94 33.72 33.66
C PRO A 66 -1.08 32.21 33.89
N GLN A 67 -0.59 31.78 35.05
CA GLN A 67 -0.74 30.42 35.59
C GLN A 67 -2.22 30.10 35.83
N GLY A 68 -2.67 28.97 35.29
CA GLY A 68 -3.95 28.32 35.59
C GLY A 68 -3.70 26.88 36.02
N SER A 69 -4.23 26.53 37.19
CA SER A 69 -4.14 25.26 37.91
C SER A 69 -4.51 24.03 37.05
N LEU A 70 -3.62 23.05 37.00
CA LEU A 70 -3.87 21.70 36.48
C LEU A 70 -4.40 20.80 37.62
N SER A 71 -5.62 20.29 37.48
CA SER A 71 -6.05 19.05 38.14
C SER A 71 -6.24 17.96 37.07
N PRO A 72 -6.04 16.67 37.41
CA PRO A 72 -5.70 15.65 36.43
C PRO A 72 -6.97 15.12 35.76
N SER A 73 -7.15 15.43 34.47
CA SER A 73 -8.14 14.77 33.64
C SER A 73 -7.73 13.32 33.39
N GLN A 74 -8.62 12.40 33.78
CA GLN A 74 -8.53 10.96 33.54
C GLN A 74 -8.35 10.66 32.04
N PRO A 75 -7.63 9.58 31.67
CA PRO A 75 -7.45 9.22 30.27
C PRO A 75 -8.78 8.74 29.67
N ASP A 76 -9.22 9.43 28.62
CA ASP A 76 -10.34 9.03 27.76
C ASP A 76 -10.08 7.64 27.19
N VAL A 77 -10.79 6.65 27.76
CA VAL A 77 -10.88 5.31 27.21
C VAL A 77 -11.75 5.42 25.96
N ASN A 78 -11.13 5.47 24.78
CA ASN A 78 -11.83 5.45 23.49
C ASN A 78 -12.48 4.06 23.31
N ILE A 79 -13.71 3.92 23.81
CA ILE A 79 -14.56 2.75 23.59
C ILE A 79 -14.84 2.66 22.09
N LEU A 80 -14.56 1.51 21.49
CA LEU A 80 -14.99 1.15 20.14
C LEU A 80 -16.49 1.46 19.98
N GLN A 81 -16.82 2.54 19.28
CA GLN A 81 -18.19 2.73 18.81
C GLN A 81 -18.43 1.74 17.67
N THR A 82 -19.23 0.73 17.97
CA THR A 82 -19.89 -0.06 16.93
C THR A 82 -20.70 0.91 16.06
N PRO A 83 -20.60 0.82 14.71
CA PRO A 83 -21.39 1.68 13.86
C PRO A 83 -22.87 1.41 14.12
N SER A 84 -23.62 2.47 14.47
CA SER A 84 -25.07 2.43 14.57
C SER A 84 -25.65 1.85 13.27
N SER A 85 -26.66 0.97 13.37
CA SER A 85 -27.32 0.30 12.23
C SER A 85 -27.64 1.26 11.08
N GLY A 86 -28.01 2.51 11.40
CA GLY A 86 -28.33 3.54 10.40
C GLY A 86 -27.16 3.94 9.51
N ALA A 87 -25.91 3.89 10.00
CA ALA A 87 -24.73 4.26 9.22
C ALA A 87 -24.37 3.22 8.15
N VAL A 88 -24.58 1.93 8.44
CA VAL A 88 -24.36 0.85 7.47
C VAL A 88 -25.42 0.89 6.38
N GLU A 89 -26.68 1.11 6.74
CA GLU A 89 -27.78 1.25 5.78
C GLU A 89 -27.61 2.48 4.86
N GLU A 90 -27.13 3.60 5.40
CA GLU A 90 -26.80 4.77 4.60
C GLU A 90 -25.64 4.50 3.63
N ALA A 91 -24.60 3.80 4.07
CA ALA A 91 -23.49 3.41 3.20
C ALA A 91 -23.96 2.50 2.06
N ILE A 92 -24.85 1.53 2.34
CA ILE A 92 -25.42 0.61 1.34
C ILE A 92 -26.19 1.37 0.24
N ARG A 93 -26.97 2.39 0.61
CA ARG A 93 -27.71 3.23 -0.34
C ARG A 93 -26.78 4.07 -1.23
N ASN A 94 -25.62 4.44 -0.70
CA ASN A 94 -24.64 5.28 -1.39
C ASN A 94 -23.60 4.47 -2.17
N LYS A 95 -24.05 3.52 -3.00
CA LYS A 95 -23.15 2.75 -3.86
C LYS A 95 -22.50 3.65 -4.92
N PRO A 96 -21.17 3.56 -5.12
CA PRO A 96 -20.52 4.23 -6.24
C PRO A 96 -21.05 3.76 -7.62
N SER A 97 -21.21 4.70 -8.55
CA SER A 97 -21.72 4.43 -9.91
C SER A 97 -20.64 3.91 -10.87
N PHE A 98 -19.36 4.16 -10.58
CA PHE A 98 -18.24 3.73 -11.41
C PHE A 98 -17.74 2.32 -11.02
N GLY A 99 -16.89 1.73 -11.86
CA GLY A 99 -16.09 0.55 -11.50
C GLY A 99 -16.80 -0.80 -11.55
N GLY A 100 -17.97 -0.90 -12.20
CA GLY A 100 -18.66 -2.18 -12.42
C GLY A 100 -19.13 -2.89 -11.14
N LEU A 101 -19.16 -2.19 -10.00
CA LEU A 101 -19.54 -2.76 -8.72
C LEU A 101 -21.05 -2.95 -8.66
N THR A 102 -21.49 -4.20 -8.51
CA THR A 102 -22.91 -4.54 -8.33
C THR A 102 -23.38 -4.13 -6.93
N GLN A 103 -24.70 -3.91 -6.79
CA GLN A 103 -25.32 -3.58 -5.50
C GLN A 103 -25.03 -4.64 -4.44
N ARG A 104 -25.17 -5.92 -4.80
CA ARG A 104 -24.88 -7.06 -3.92
C ARG A 104 -23.43 -7.08 -3.43
N ASN A 105 -22.46 -6.78 -4.30
CA ASN A 105 -21.05 -6.77 -3.91
C ASN A 105 -20.76 -5.62 -2.94
N TRP A 106 -21.35 -4.45 -3.18
CA TRP A 106 -21.24 -3.29 -2.29
C TRP A 106 -21.84 -3.57 -0.91
N GLU A 107 -23.04 -4.13 -0.86
CA GLU A 107 -23.68 -4.57 0.37
C GLU A 107 -22.82 -5.56 1.16
N THR A 108 -22.21 -6.52 0.46
CA THR A 108 -21.28 -7.48 1.07
C THR A 108 -20.09 -6.77 1.69
N LEU A 109 -19.49 -5.79 1.01
CA LEU A 109 -18.36 -5.02 1.57
C LEU A 109 -18.77 -4.22 2.81
N CYS A 110 -19.92 -3.53 2.75
CA CYS A 110 -20.44 -2.72 3.86
C CYS A 110 -20.80 -3.56 5.08
N THR A 111 -21.40 -4.74 4.88
CA THR A 111 -21.92 -5.57 5.97
C THR A 111 -20.91 -6.55 6.53
N THR A 112 -20.02 -7.08 5.69
CA THR A 112 -19.05 -8.12 6.09
C THR A 112 -17.64 -7.55 6.27
N LEU A 113 -17.01 -7.05 5.20
CA LEU A 113 -15.60 -6.66 5.24
C LEU A 113 -15.35 -5.46 6.15
N PHE A 114 -16.13 -4.39 6.05
CA PHE A 114 -15.91 -3.16 6.82
C PHE A 114 -16.32 -3.29 8.30
N ASN A 115 -17.14 -4.29 8.64
CA ASN A 115 -17.51 -4.62 10.01
C ASN A 115 -16.62 -5.69 10.64
N ASP A 116 -15.74 -6.35 9.88
CA ASP A 116 -14.78 -7.32 10.43
C ASP A 116 -13.79 -6.59 11.37
N PRO A 117 -13.73 -6.95 12.68
CA PRO A 117 -12.80 -6.35 13.63
C PRO A 117 -11.34 -6.43 13.18
N LYS A 118 -10.93 -7.51 12.51
CA LYS A 118 -9.55 -7.65 11.99
C LYS A 118 -9.27 -6.66 10.87
N TYR A 119 -10.26 -6.39 10.02
CA TYR A 119 -10.14 -5.41 8.95
C TYR A 119 -10.08 -3.99 9.52
N GLN A 120 -10.92 -3.67 10.49
CA GLN A 120 -10.93 -2.38 11.17
C GLN A 120 -9.60 -2.09 11.87
N GLU A 121 -9.04 -3.08 12.58
CA GLU A 121 -7.75 -2.96 13.24
C GLU A 121 -6.62 -2.68 12.24
N ARG A 122 -6.59 -3.42 11.12
CA ARG A 122 -5.63 -3.15 10.03
C ARG A 122 -5.78 -1.74 9.46
N CYS A 123 -7.01 -1.23 9.34
CA CYS A 123 -7.26 0.13 8.89
C CYS A 123 -6.76 1.18 9.88
N ASN A 124 -6.96 0.95 11.19
CA ASN A 124 -6.47 1.82 12.25
C ASN A 124 -4.94 1.87 12.28
N ILE A 125 -4.27 0.72 12.22
CA ILE A 125 -2.82 0.62 12.11
C ILE A 125 -2.33 1.37 10.87
N ASN A 126 -2.96 1.16 9.71
CA ASN A 126 -2.58 1.86 8.47
C ASN A 126 -2.78 3.37 8.57
N LYS A 127 -3.85 3.83 9.24
CA LYS A 127 -4.11 5.25 9.48
C LYS A 127 -3.02 5.86 10.38
N GLN A 128 -2.65 5.18 11.46
CA GLN A 128 -1.56 5.60 12.34
C GLN A 128 -0.20 5.57 11.63
N ASN A 129 0.05 4.59 10.78
CA ASN A 129 1.28 4.53 9.99
C ASN A 129 1.33 5.67 8.95
N ARG A 130 0.20 6.02 8.35
CA ARG A 130 0.10 7.16 7.43
C ARG A 130 0.28 8.50 8.13
N SER A 131 -0.19 8.67 9.38
CA SER A 131 0.04 9.91 10.12
C SER A 131 1.51 10.10 10.51
N LYS A 132 2.29 9.02 10.64
CA LYS A 132 3.75 9.06 10.87
C LYS A 132 4.57 9.38 9.61
N MET A 133 3.95 9.41 8.43
CA MET A 133 4.65 9.68 7.18
C MET A 133 4.85 11.19 7.01
N THR A 134 6.05 11.68 7.31
CA THR A 134 6.38 13.12 7.34
C THR A 134 6.82 13.68 5.98
N THR A 135 7.25 12.81 5.07
CA THR A 135 7.71 13.18 3.72
C THR A 135 6.88 12.46 2.65
N ASN A 136 6.63 13.15 1.54
CA ASN A 136 5.96 12.61 0.35
C ASN A 136 6.76 13.01 -0.89
N HIS A 137 6.80 12.15 -1.91
CA HIS A 137 7.43 12.45 -3.20
C HIS A 137 6.39 12.67 -4.32
N ASN A 138 6.79 13.33 -5.41
CA ASN A 138 5.94 13.65 -6.57
C ASN A 138 5.99 12.61 -7.71
N GLN A 139 6.80 11.56 -7.57
CA GLN A 139 7.08 10.59 -8.65
C GLN A 139 5.95 9.60 -8.96
N GLY A 140 4.83 9.65 -8.22
CA GLY A 140 3.71 8.72 -8.39
C GLY A 140 4.16 7.27 -8.17
N SER A 141 3.90 6.39 -9.14
CA SER A 141 4.31 4.98 -9.11
C SER A 141 5.72 4.72 -9.64
N ARG A 142 6.45 5.76 -10.09
CA ARG A 142 7.82 5.60 -10.57
C ARG A 142 8.76 5.33 -9.39
N SER A 143 9.67 4.38 -9.57
CA SER A 143 10.73 4.13 -8.58
C SER A 143 11.78 5.23 -8.63
N PHE A 144 12.51 5.42 -7.53
CA PHE A 144 13.61 6.39 -7.51
C PHE A 144 14.76 6.03 -8.45
N VAL A 145 14.94 4.76 -8.81
CA VAL A 145 15.90 4.35 -9.85
C VAL A 145 15.52 4.95 -11.21
N VAL A 146 14.24 4.85 -11.57
CA VAL A 146 13.72 5.43 -12.82
C VAL A 146 13.76 6.95 -12.76
N ALA A 147 13.40 7.56 -11.63
CA ALA A 147 13.48 9.01 -11.46
C ALA A 147 14.92 9.52 -11.63
N ARG A 148 15.90 8.84 -11.01
CA ARG A 148 17.32 9.17 -11.15
C ARG A 148 17.82 9.02 -12.58
N HIS A 149 17.44 7.94 -13.27
CA HIS A 149 17.80 7.76 -14.66
C HIS A 149 17.20 8.83 -15.56
N MET A 150 15.95 9.25 -15.32
CA MET A 150 15.33 10.33 -16.10
C MET A 150 16.05 11.65 -15.86
N LEU A 151 16.41 11.95 -14.61
CA LEU A 151 17.15 13.14 -14.23
C LEU A 151 18.56 13.16 -14.83
N SER A 152 19.22 12.00 -14.96
CA SER A 152 20.56 11.92 -15.58
C SER A 152 20.55 12.15 -17.09
N GLN A 153 19.37 12.20 -17.73
CA GLN A 153 19.24 12.57 -19.14
C GLN A 153 18.96 14.07 -19.34
N GLU A 154 18.84 14.84 -18.25
CA GLU A 154 18.69 16.28 -18.35
C GLU A 154 20.06 16.92 -18.69
N PRO A 155 20.10 17.98 -19.53
CA PRO A 155 21.36 18.59 -19.97
C PRO A 155 22.25 19.08 -18.83
N GLU A 156 21.64 19.43 -17.70
CA GLU A 156 22.31 19.88 -16.48
C GLU A 156 23.15 18.80 -15.80
N PHE A 157 22.89 17.52 -16.11
CA PHE A 157 23.56 16.36 -15.55
C PHE A 157 24.23 15.47 -16.63
N GLU A 158 24.34 15.98 -17.86
CA GLU A 158 24.88 15.20 -18.98
C GLU A 158 26.38 14.94 -18.78
N GLY A 159 26.73 13.70 -18.42
CA GLY A 159 28.12 13.26 -18.17
C GLY A 159 28.46 13.02 -16.70
N ASP A 160 27.60 13.42 -15.76
CA ASP A 160 27.82 13.29 -14.32
C ASP A 160 26.79 12.35 -13.65
N GLU A 161 27.20 11.63 -12.61
CA GLU A 161 26.24 10.85 -11.82
C GLU A 161 25.36 11.79 -10.98
N VAL A 162 24.04 11.68 -11.15
CA VAL A 162 23.06 12.41 -10.34
C VAL A 162 23.21 12.03 -8.87
N ASP A 163 23.66 12.98 -8.07
CA ASP A 163 23.82 12.80 -6.64
C ASP A 163 22.47 12.66 -5.91
N ARG A 164 22.50 12.10 -4.70
CA ARG A 164 21.28 11.82 -3.91
C ARG A 164 20.59 13.08 -3.37
N ILE A 165 21.31 14.19 -3.19
CA ILE A 165 20.73 15.47 -2.73
C ILE A 165 19.91 16.09 -3.86
N ASN A 166 20.43 16.09 -5.08
CA ASN A 166 19.77 16.51 -6.30
C ASN A 166 18.56 15.62 -6.61
N LEU A 167 18.70 14.30 -6.46
CA LEU A 167 17.57 13.37 -6.57
C LEU A 167 16.48 13.69 -5.52
N HIS A 168 16.86 13.98 -4.27
CA HIS A 168 15.89 14.36 -3.23
C HIS A 168 15.12 15.63 -3.62
N LYS A 169 15.82 16.67 -4.10
CA LYS A 169 15.20 17.90 -4.60
C LYS A 169 14.22 17.61 -5.73
N HIS A 170 14.66 16.92 -6.79
CA HIS A 170 13.81 16.59 -7.95
C HIS A 170 12.53 15.83 -7.56
N THR A 171 12.64 14.92 -6.58
CA THR A 171 11.52 14.06 -6.17
C THR A 171 10.61 14.68 -5.11
N HIS A 172 11.03 15.75 -4.44
CA HIS A 172 10.28 16.39 -3.34
C HIS A 172 9.98 17.88 -3.55
N TYR A 173 10.45 18.46 -4.65
CA TYR A 173 10.17 19.83 -5.06
C TYR A 173 9.29 19.83 -6.31
N ILE A 174 8.35 20.78 -6.39
CA ILE A 174 7.58 21.03 -7.61
C ILE A 174 8.17 22.25 -8.27
N GLU A 175 8.74 22.05 -9.46
CA GLU A 175 9.49 23.07 -10.20
C GLU A 175 8.70 24.38 -10.37
N GLY A 176 9.37 25.50 -10.09
CA GLY A 176 8.77 26.85 -10.09
C GLY A 176 7.62 27.07 -9.09
N LYS A 177 7.46 26.20 -8.08
CA LYS A 177 6.38 26.32 -7.09
C LYS A 177 6.89 26.22 -5.66
N ARG A 178 7.00 25.00 -5.12
CA ARG A 178 7.21 24.76 -3.69
C ARG A 178 7.63 23.32 -3.41
N TRP A 179 8.21 23.14 -2.23
CA TRP A 179 8.36 21.83 -1.60
C TRP A 179 7.01 21.17 -1.32
N ILE A 180 6.97 19.84 -1.45
CA ILE A 180 5.76 19.04 -1.21
C ILE A 180 5.37 19.11 0.26
N THR A 181 6.34 18.93 1.16
CA THR A 181 6.15 19.09 2.61
C THR A 181 7.25 19.99 3.20
N PRO A 182 6.98 20.71 4.30
CA PRO A 182 8.01 21.47 5.01
C PRO A 182 9.17 20.58 5.49
N GLN A 183 8.88 19.32 5.86
CA GLN A 183 9.94 18.38 6.25
C GLN A 183 10.89 18.08 5.09
N SER A 184 10.38 17.97 3.86
CA SER A 184 11.23 17.75 2.69
C SER A 184 12.18 18.92 2.42
N GLU A 185 11.71 20.15 2.64
CA GLU A 185 12.52 21.36 2.58
C GLU A 185 13.60 21.37 3.66
N ASN A 186 13.21 21.17 4.92
CA ASN A 186 14.13 21.11 6.06
C ASN A 186 15.22 20.05 5.84
N ASN A 187 14.84 18.87 5.32
CA ASN A 187 15.80 17.82 5.00
C ASN A 187 16.78 18.28 3.91
N HIS A 188 16.32 18.94 2.86
CA HIS A 188 17.21 19.42 1.80
C HIS A 188 18.15 20.53 2.30
N VAL A 189 17.63 21.49 3.06
CA VAL A 189 18.43 22.56 3.66
C VAL A 189 19.50 21.99 4.60
N GLU A 190 19.16 20.98 5.40
CA GLU A 190 20.12 20.33 6.30
C GLU A 190 21.20 19.55 5.52
N MET A 191 20.83 18.86 4.43
CA MET A 191 21.82 18.21 3.56
C MET A 191 22.78 19.22 2.93
N GLU A 192 22.24 20.33 2.41
CA GLU A 192 23.00 21.41 1.80
C GLU A 192 23.98 22.04 2.78
N LYS A 193 23.50 22.34 3.99
CA LYS A 193 24.32 22.86 5.08
C LYS A 193 25.49 21.93 5.40
N ARG A 194 25.25 20.63 5.55
CA ARG A 194 26.31 19.65 5.83
C ARG A 194 27.32 19.52 4.71
N ARG A 195 26.88 19.65 3.45
CA ARG A 195 27.77 19.68 2.29
C ARG A 195 28.69 20.89 2.35
N ILE A 196 28.13 22.10 2.50
CA ILE A 196 28.90 23.35 2.60
C ILE A 196 29.88 23.32 3.78
N ASP A 197 29.44 22.79 4.93
CA ASP A 197 30.29 22.66 6.12
C ASP A 197 31.49 21.74 5.86
N ALA A 198 31.31 20.63 5.14
CA ALA A 198 32.40 19.71 4.77
C ALA A 198 33.38 20.35 3.76
N GLU A 199 32.84 21.04 2.75
CA GLU A 199 33.63 21.78 1.77
C GLU A 199 34.48 22.88 2.44
N THR A 200 33.90 23.61 3.39
CA THR A 200 34.58 24.68 4.14
C THR A 200 35.71 24.13 5.01
N ARG A 201 35.58 22.92 5.54
CA ARG A 201 36.65 22.24 6.30
C ARG A 201 37.73 21.61 5.39
N GLY A 202 37.54 21.63 4.07
CA GLY A 202 38.43 20.96 3.12
C GLY A 202 38.37 19.43 3.18
N GLU A 203 37.27 18.88 3.73
CA GLU A 203 37.04 17.45 3.81
C GLU A 203 36.44 16.91 2.51
N ALA A 204 36.69 15.62 2.20
CA ALA A 204 36.02 14.97 1.09
C ALA A 204 34.50 14.87 1.37
N VAL A 205 33.69 15.38 0.45
CA VAL A 205 32.23 15.35 0.56
C VAL A 205 31.69 13.96 0.21
N ASP A 206 31.18 13.25 1.22
CA ASP A 206 30.42 12.02 1.03
C ASP A 206 28.91 12.34 1.04
N VAL A 207 28.36 12.55 -0.16
CA VAL A 207 26.94 12.90 -0.34
C VAL A 207 26.01 11.81 0.18
N ASP A 208 26.38 10.54 -0.03
CA ASP A 208 25.55 9.41 0.39
C ASP A 208 25.42 9.35 1.91
N LYS A 209 26.54 9.57 2.62
CA LYS A 209 26.56 9.66 4.08
C LYS A 209 25.75 10.85 4.58
N ILE A 210 25.88 12.02 3.96
CA ILE A 210 25.07 13.20 4.32
C ILE A 210 23.57 12.88 4.22
N VAL A 211 23.15 12.26 3.11
CA VAL A 211 21.73 11.91 2.92
C VAL A 211 21.27 10.85 3.91
N ASP A 212 22.09 9.83 4.19
CA ASP A 212 21.78 8.81 5.20
C ASP A 212 21.67 9.40 6.61
N ASP A 213 22.53 10.37 6.96
CA ASP A 213 22.53 11.02 8.27
C ASP A 213 21.34 11.98 8.44
N VAL A 214 20.77 12.51 7.34
CA VAL A 214 19.60 13.41 7.38
C VAL A 214 18.28 12.64 7.27
N LEU A 215 18.16 11.71 6.31
CA LEU A 215 16.93 10.95 6.08
C LEU A 215 16.82 9.71 6.97
N GLY A 216 17.93 9.29 7.57
CA GLY A 216 18.05 8.05 8.31
C GLY A 216 18.29 6.83 7.41
N LYS A 217 18.95 5.82 7.99
CA LYS A 217 19.21 4.54 7.33
C LYS A 217 18.12 3.54 7.68
N ARG A 218 17.35 3.08 6.69
CA ARG A 218 16.35 2.03 6.90
C ARG A 218 17.02 0.65 6.88
N LEU A 219 17.07 -0.04 8.02
CA LEU A 219 17.85 -1.28 8.20
C LEU A 219 17.16 -2.58 7.71
N SER A 220 15.88 -2.55 7.35
CA SER A 220 15.06 -3.78 7.23
C SER A 220 14.25 -3.97 5.94
N TYR A 221 14.57 -3.28 4.85
CA TYR A 221 14.00 -3.55 3.52
C TYR A 221 15.10 -3.43 2.47
N ILE A 222 15.01 -4.21 1.38
CA ILE A 222 16.01 -4.40 0.32
C ILE A 222 17.01 -3.22 0.26
N VAL A 223 18.23 -3.48 0.75
CA VAL A 223 19.33 -2.54 0.63
C VAL A 223 19.68 -2.47 -0.86
N GLY A 224 19.33 -1.37 -1.50
CA GLY A 224 19.84 -1.03 -2.82
C GLY A 224 18.86 -0.36 -3.76
N LEU A 225 19.38 0.65 -4.45
CA LEU A 225 19.08 0.98 -5.85
C LEU A 225 19.37 -0.19 -6.81
N GLY A 226 19.35 -1.45 -6.34
CA GLY A 226 19.98 -2.61 -6.98
C GLY A 226 21.48 -2.82 -6.64
N TYR A 227 22.10 -1.90 -5.91
CA TYR A 227 23.56 -1.88 -5.64
C TYR A 227 23.92 -1.82 -4.14
N GLY A 228 23.12 -2.42 -3.25
CA GLY A 228 23.52 -2.56 -1.84
C GLY A 228 24.52 -3.71 -1.64
N PRO A 229 25.42 -3.64 -0.64
CA PRO A 229 26.18 -4.81 -0.21
C PRO A 229 25.21 -5.97 0.01
N LYS A 230 25.43 -7.09 -0.70
CA LYS A 230 24.64 -8.31 -0.53
C LYS A 230 24.55 -8.58 0.98
N PRO A 231 23.36 -8.71 1.58
CA PRO A 231 23.27 -8.97 3.00
C PRO A 231 24.13 -10.20 3.29
N ASN A 232 25.07 -10.07 4.23
CA ASN A 232 25.79 -11.23 4.76
C ASN A 232 24.71 -12.21 5.16
N LYS A 233 24.74 -13.42 4.59
CA LYS A 233 23.78 -14.47 4.91
C LYS A 233 23.90 -14.72 6.40
N SER A 234 23.05 -14.07 7.19
CA SER A 234 22.87 -14.36 8.60
C SER A 234 22.38 -15.80 8.62
N SER A 235 23.32 -16.71 8.90
CA SER A 235 23.15 -18.16 8.88
C SER A 235 21.95 -18.59 9.73
N SER A 236 21.67 -17.87 10.82
CA SER A 236 20.59 -18.18 11.76
C SER A 236 19.19 -18.10 11.14
N GLY A 237 18.84 -16.98 10.49
CA GLY A 237 17.50 -16.80 9.91
C GLY A 237 17.23 -17.71 8.72
N MET A 238 18.25 -17.95 7.90
CA MET A 238 18.15 -18.88 6.76
C MET A 238 18.00 -20.33 7.24
N ARG A 239 18.67 -20.73 8.33
CA ARG A 239 18.57 -22.08 8.88
C ARG A 239 17.18 -22.35 9.46
N ILE A 240 16.62 -21.41 10.22
CA ILE A 240 15.25 -21.52 10.76
C ILE A 240 14.22 -21.62 9.62
N LEU A 241 14.36 -20.79 8.58
CA LEU A 241 13.47 -20.84 7.42
C LEU A 241 13.60 -22.16 6.65
N GLN A 242 14.83 -22.65 6.44
CA GLN A 242 15.09 -23.92 5.77
C GLN A 242 14.53 -25.11 6.56
N GLU A 243 14.63 -25.08 7.89
CA GLU A 243 14.08 -26.10 8.78
C GLU A 243 12.54 -26.07 8.77
N THR A 244 11.95 -24.88 8.78
CA THR A 244 10.49 -24.70 8.64
C THR A 244 9.98 -25.20 7.29
N LEU A 245 10.71 -24.95 6.20
CA LEU A 245 10.36 -25.44 4.86
C LEU A 245 10.41 -26.96 4.79
N LYS A 246 11.49 -27.58 5.31
CA LYS A 246 11.61 -29.04 5.37
C LYS A 246 10.47 -29.68 6.16
N GLU A 247 10.05 -29.05 7.25
CA GLU A 247 8.94 -29.55 8.06
C GLU A 247 7.61 -29.47 7.30
N LYS A 248 7.34 -28.35 6.63
CA LYS A 248 6.15 -28.19 5.78
C LYS A 248 6.15 -29.16 4.59
N ASP A 249 7.32 -29.46 4.02
CA ASP A 249 7.45 -30.44 2.94
C ASP A 249 7.14 -31.87 3.42
N ARG A 250 7.54 -32.24 4.65
CA ARG A 250 7.16 -33.52 5.27
C ARG A 250 5.66 -33.60 5.53
N GLU A 251 5.08 -32.58 6.15
CA GLU A 251 3.64 -32.53 6.42
C GLU A 251 2.83 -32.64 5.11
N CYS A 252 3.28 -31.97 4.04
CA CYS A 252 2.66 -32.09 2.73
C CYS A 252 2.87 -33.46 2.05
N ALA A 253 3.92 -34.21 2.40
CA ALA A 253 4.12 -35.57 1.92
C ALA A 253 3.16 -36.54 2.63
N GLU A 254 3.05 -36.44 3.95
CA GLU A 254 2.14 -37.24 4.78
C GLU A 254 0.67 -37.03 4.38
N LEU A 255 0.23 -35.77 4.23
CA LEU A 255 -1.13 -35.45 3.76
C LEU A 255 -1.42 -35.98 2.36
N ARG A 256 -0.40 -36.06 1.49
CA ARG A 256 -0.58 -36.64 0.14
C ARG A 256 -0.75 -38.14 0.19
N GLU A 257 -0.03 -38.82 1.08
CA GLU A 257 -0.15 -40.26 1.29
C GLU A 257 -1.52 -40.61 1.89
N GLU A 258 -1.95 -39.89 2.93
CA GLU A 258 -3.28 -40.05 3.53
C GLU A 258 -4.40 -39.83 2.50
N ARG A 259 -4.28 -38.76 1.69
CA ARG A 259 -5.24 -38.49 0.61
C ARG A 259 -5.24 -39.59 -0.45
N ALA A 260 -4.10 -40.22 -0.74
CA ALA A 260 -4.02 -41.31 -1.69
C ALA A 260 -4.70 -42.58 -1.16
N ALA A 261 -4.45 -42.95 0.10
CA ALA A 261 -5.10 -44.08 0.76
C ALA A 261 -6.62 -43.91 0.83
N LEU A 262 -7.09 -42.72 1.25
CA LEU A 262 -8.52 -42.42 1.30
C LEU A 262 -9.17 -42.47 -0.10
N MET A 263 -8.44 -42.07 -1.14
CA MET A 263 -8.92 -42.13 -2.52
C MET A 263 -9.04 -43.58 -3.01
N GLU A 264 -8.12 -44.47 -2.59
CA GLU A 264 -8.19 -45.90 -2.89
C GLU A 264 -9.40 -46.56 -2.21
N GLU A 265 -9.62 -46.28 -0.92
CA GLU A 265 -10.82 -46.75 -0.21
C GLU A 265 -12.11 -46.26 -0.85
N MET A 266 -12.17 -44.96 -1.20
CA MET A 266 -13.32 -44.40 -1.89
C MET A 266 -13.56 -45.09 -3.24
N ASN A 267 -12.51 -45.43 -3.98
CA ASN A 267 -12.63 -46.13 -5.26
C ASN A 267 -13.12 -47.57 -5.07
N ALA A 268 -12.62 -48.29 -4.06
CA ALA A 268 -13.10 -49.62 -3.71
C ALA A 268 -14.59 -49.59 -3.33
N MET A 269 -15.00 -48.63 -2.48
CA MET A 269 -16.40 -48.44 -2.09
C MET A 269 -17.29 -48.08 -3.28
N LYS A 270 -16.81 -47.26 -4.22
CA LYS A 270 -17.54 -46.97 -5.46
C LYS A 270 -17.72 -48.22 -6.32
N SER A 271 -16.72 -49.09 -6.39
CA SER A 271 -16.80 -50.34 -7.15
C SER A 271 -17.84 -51.29 -6.56
N THR A 272 -17.83 -51.49 -5.24
CA THR A 272 -18.83 -52.34 -4.57
C THR A 272 -20.24 -51.79 -4.71
N LEU A 273 -20.40 -50.47 -4.62
CA LEU A 273 -21.69 -49.82 -4.86
C LEU A 273 -22.18 -50.03 -6.30
N ALA A 274 -21.28 -49.94 -7.29
CA ALA A 274 -21.63 -50.21 -8.69
C ALA A 274 -22.05 -51.67 -8.91
N GLU A 275 -21.37 -52.63 -8.27
CA GLU A 275 -21.75 -54.05 -8.31
C GLU A 275 -23.11 -54.31 -7.65
N HIS A 276 -23.35 -53.74 -6.46
CA HIS A 276 -24.64 -53.82 -5.78
C HIS A 276 -25.76 -53.23 -6.63
N THR A 277 -25.52 -52.09 -7.28
CA THR A 277 -26.47 -51.45 -8.20
C THR A 277 -26.80 -52.38 -9.37
N ARG A 278 -25.78 -53.00 -9.97
CA ARG A 278 -25.96 -53.95 -11.07
C ARG A 278 -26.75 -55.21 -10.67
N LEU A 279 -26.51 -55.73 -9.47
CA LEU A 279 -27.26 -56.86 -8.93
C LEU A 279 -28.72 -56.48 -8.66
N PHE A 280 -28.95 -55.28 -8.11
CA PHE A 280 -30.29 -54.76 -7.86
C PHE A 280 -31.08 -54.60 -9.16
N GLU A 281 -30.49 -54.04 -10.22
CA GLU A 281 -31.11 -53.93 -11.54
C GLU A 281 -31.52 -55.29 -12.11
N LYS A 282 -30.68 -56.32 -11.98
CA LYS A 282 -31.01 -57.69 -12.40
C LYS A 282 -32.19 -58.28 -11.62
N LEU A 283 -32.26 -58.03 -10.32
CA LEU A 283 -33.37 -58.50 -9.48
C LEU A 283 -34.70 -57.83 -9.88
N VAL A 284 -34.66 -56.52 -10.16
CA VAL A 284 -35.84 -55.77 -10.63
C VAL A 284 -36.28 -56.28 -12.00
N GLN A 285 -35.35 -56.56 -12.91
CA GLN A 285 -35.66 -57.12 -14.24
C GLN A 285 -36.26 -58.53 -14.14
N SER A 286 -35.75 -59.40 -13.25
CA SER A 286 -36.29 -60.75 -13.08
C SER A 286 -37.68 -60.75 -12.44
N GLN A 287 -37.97 -59.83 -11.50
CA GLN A 287 -39.31 -59.68 -10.92
C GLN A 287 -40.33 -59.13 -11.94
N ASN A 288 -39.92 -58.20 -12.82
CA ASN A 288 -40.78 -57.68 -13.88
C ASN A 288 -41.09 -58.72 -14.99
N LEU A 289 -40.20 -59.69 -15.22
CA LEU A 289 -40.44 -60.82 -16.14
C LEU A 289 -41.28 -61.95 -15.49
N SER A 290 -41.39 -61.96 -14.16
CA SER A 290 -42.10 -62.99 -13.37
C SER A 290 -43.55 -62.62 -13.03
N SER A 291 -44.05 -61.46 -13.45
CA SER A 291 -45.43 -61.03 -13.22
C SER A 291 -46.23 -61.01 -14.54
N PRO A 292 -46.72 -62.17 -15.03
CA PRO A 292 -47.63 -62.24 -16.15
C PRO A 292 -49.07 -61.99 -15.66
N TRP A 293 -49.54 -60.77 -15.85
CA TRP A 293 -50.97 -60.46 -15.98
C TRP A 293 -51.15 -59.51 -17.16
#